data_AF-A0A016A5K3-F1
#
_entry.id   AF-A0A016A5K3-F1
#
_cell.length_a   1.000
_cell.length_b   1.000
_cell.length_c   1.000
_cell.angle_alpha   90.00
_cell.angle_beta   90.00
_cell.angle_gamma   90.00
#
_symmetry.space_group_name_H-M   'P 1'
#
loop_
_entity.id
_entity.type
_entity.pdbx_description
1 polymer ?
#
loop_
_entity_poly.entity_id
_entity_poly.type
_entity_poly.pdbx_seq_one_letter_code
_entity_poly.pdbx_strand_id
1 'polypeptide(L)'
;MIKKLYLPLLMALVVALSSCSNKMGALSSDYFTTTPQVLEAVGGKVPVTINGKFPEKYFKKNAVVEVTPVLKWEGGQVKGQPAVFQGEKVEGNDQTISYKMGGNYTMKTTFDYVPEMAKSELYLEFNAKVGKKTIAIPAVKIADGVISTSELINNTLSSANPALGDDAFQRIIKEAHNANIMFLIQQANIRSSELKTAKEFNKEVANVNDAENKKISNIEISAYASPDGGVKLNTGLAENREGNTTKLINKDLKKAKIEVPVDAKYTAQDWEGFQELVSKSNIQDKELILRVLSMYQDPEQRETEIKNISSVYKTLADEILPQLRRSRLTLNYEIIGKSDEEIANLAATDPKQLNVEEILYAATLTNDPAKKADIYTKASQQFPNDYRAFNNLGKLAYQAGDLDKAQSYVKKAESIKSAPEVNMNLGLIALAKGDKAAAESYLGKAAGAKELNETLGNLYVAQGQYERAVNAFGDTKTNSAALAQILAKDYNKAKNTLAGIATPDAYTDYLMAVLGARTNNTSMLTSSLKSAVAKNPALAKKAATDLEFAKYYTNADFMSIVK
;
A
#
# COMPACT_ATOMS: atom_id res chain seq x y z
N MET A 1 -23.98 -34.22 25.02
CA MET A 1 -24.74 -33.72 26.19
C MET A 1 -24.01 -34.13 27.44
N ILE A 2 -23.82 -33.21 28.39
CA ILE A 2 -23.43 -33.28 29.83
C ILE A 2 -22.72 -31.94 30.10
N LYS A 3 -23.49 -30.86 30.23
CA LYS A 3 -24.05 -30.27 31.47
C LYS A 3 -23.00 -29.61 32.36
N LYS A 4 -23.14 -28.28 32.45
CA LYS A 4 -22.62 -27.40 33.50
C LYS A 4 -22.69 -28.11 34.86
N LEU A 5 -21.56 -28.24 35.55
CA LEU A 5 -21.56 -28.50 36.98
C LEU A 5 -21.23 -27.19 37.70
N TYR A 6 -22.28 -26.43 37.97
CA TYR A 6 -22.36 -25.70 39.22
C TYR A 6 -22.47 -26.76 40.31
N LEU A 7 -21.50 -26.84 41.23
CA LEU A 7 -21.71 -27.52 42.51
C LEU A 7 -21.55 -26.51 43.65
N PRO A 8 -22.61 -26.29 44.45
CA PRO A 8 -22.59 -25.56 45.70
C PRO A 8 -22.19 -26.49 46.87
N LEU A 9 -21.99 -25.89 48.04
CA LEU A 9 -21.60 -26.47 49.35
C LEU A 9 -20.10 -26.66 49.61
N LEU A 10 -19.52 -25.70 50.35
CA LEU A 10 -19.45 -25.85 51.80
C LEU A 10 -19.59 -24.46 52.45
N MET A 11 -20.69 -24.27 53.17
CA MET A 11 -20.92 -23.14 54.07
C MET A 11 -20.47 -23.57 55.47
N ALA A 12 -19.95 -22.61 56.26
CA ALA A 12 -19.36 -22.72 57.59
C ALA A 12 -17.89 -23.21 57.58
N LEU A 13 -16.89 -22.47 58.05
CA LEU A 13 -16.86 -21.50 59.12
C LEU A 13 -15.79 -20.46 58.78
N VAL A 14 -16.19 -19.25 58.35
CA VAL A 14 -15.32 -18.07 58.41
C VAL A 14 -15.21 -17.74 59.89
N VAL A 15 -14.26 -18.38 60.58
CA VAL A 15 -13.79 -17.85 61.86
C VAL A 15 -13.10 -16.55 61.51
N ALA A 16 -13.82 -15.48 61.83
CA ALA A 16 -13.27 -14.15 61.96
C ALA A 16 -11.95 -14.21 62.75
N LEU A 17 -10.82 -14.07 62.05
CA LEU A 17 -9.62 -13.51 62.64
C LEU A 17 -9.75 -11.98 62.66
N SER A 18 -10.83 -11.50 63.26
CA SER A 18 -10.82 -10.25 64.00
C SER A 18 -10.06 -10.52 65.29
N SER A 19 -8.74 -10.41 65.23
CA SER A 19 -7.90 -10.31 66.44
C SER A 19 -6.91 -9.17 66.27
N CYS A 20 -7.31 -8.02 66.80
CA CYS A 20 -6.47 -6.99 67.40
C CYS A 20 -5.04 -6.85 66.89
N SER A 21 -4.86 -6.07 65.82
CA SER A 21 -3.67 -5.23 65.73
C SER A 21 -4.08 -3.79 65.45
N ASN A 22 -3.67 -2.86 66.29
CA ASN A 22 -3.87 -1.42 66.11
C ASN A 22 -3.08 -0.85 64.91
N LYS A 23 -2.55 -1.70 64.02
CA LYS A 23 -1.63 -1.36 62.93
C LYS A 23 -2.31 -1.59 61.58
N MET A 24 -2.02 -0.72 60.61
CA MET A 24 -2.41 -0.94 59.21
C MET A 24 -1.62 -2.14 58.70
N GLY A 25 -2.29 -3.29 58.55
CA GLY A 25 -1.69 -4.59 58.20
C GLY A 25 -1.88 -4.98 56.73
N ALA A 26 -1.68 -6.25 56.42
CA ALA A 26 -1.86 -6.81 55.08
C ALA A 26 -3.28 -6.56 54.53
N LEU A 27 -3.37 -6.29 53.22
CA LEU A 27 -4.62 -6.13 52.49
C LEU A 27 -4.88 -7.37 51.62
N SER A 28 -6.13 -7.81 51.55
CA SER A 28 -6.54 -8.88 50.62
C SER A 28 -6.47 -8.38 49.17
N SER A 29 -6.12 -9.27 48.23
CA SER A 29 -6.24 -9.01 46.80
C SER A 29 -7.67 -8.67 46.37
N ASP A 30 -8.69 -9.13 47.11
CA ASP A 30 -10.11 -8.86 46.81
C ASP A 30 -10.48 -7.38 46.90
N TYR A 31 -9.63 -6.55 47.51
CA TYR A 31 -9.80 -5.10 47.54
C TYR A 31 -9.31 -4.40 46.28
N PHE A 32 -8.76 -5.13 45.31
CA PHE A 32 -8.16 -4.58 44.12
C PHE A 32 -8.69 -5.29 42.87
N THR A 33 -8.94 -4.51 41.83
CA THR A 33 -9.27 -5.04 40.51
C THR A 33 -8.54 -4.25 39.44
N THR A 34 -8.26 -4.89 38.32
CA THR A 34 -7.66 -4.28 37.15
C THR A 34 -8.67 -4.18 36.01
N THR A 35 -8.50 -3.17 35.17
CA THR A 35 -9.19 -3.03 33.88
C THR A 35 -8.12 -2.73 32.83
N PRO A 36 -7.89 -3.63 31.85
CA PRO A 36 -8.53 -4.95 31.71
C PRO A 36 -8.20 -5.91 32.87
N GLN A 37 -9.07 -6.91 33.10
CA GLN A 37 -8.89 -7.89 34.20
C GLN A 37 -7.64 -8.76 33.98
N VAL A 38 -7.41 -9.18 32.74
CA VAL A 38 -6.12 -9.73 32.30
C VAL A 38 -5.39 -8.61 31.58
N LEU A 39 -4.15 -8.34 31.97
CA LEU A 39 -3.38 -7.26 31.34
C LEU A 39 -3.14 -7.60 29.87
N GLU A 40 -3.14 -6.58 29.02
CA GLU A 40 -2.99 -6.74 27.58
C GLU A 40 -2.09 -5.64 27.04
N ALA A 41 -1.19 -6.01 26.11
CA ALA A 41 -0.38 -5.07 25.37
C ALA A 41 -1.21 -4.45 24.24
N VAL A 42 -1.12 -3.14 24.10
CA VAL A 42 -1.77 -2.35 23.06
C VAL A 42 -0.76 -1.34 22.53
N GLY A 43 -0.34 -1.53 21.28
CA GLY A 43 0.59 -0.63 20.60
C GLY A 43 1.95 -0.48 21.28
N GLY A 44 2.51 -1.56 21.85
CA GLY A 44 3.78 -1.53 22.58
C GLY A 44 3.67 -1.06 24.04
N LYS A 45 2.46 -0.93 24.58
CA LYS A 45 2.21 -0.46 25.94
C LYS A 45 1.23 -1.36 26.68
N VAL A 46 1.32 -1.41 28.00
CA VAL A 46 0.40 -2.15 28.88
C VAL A 46 -0.41 -1.13 29.70
N PRO A 47 -1.52 -0.60 29.16
CA PRO A 47 -2.38 0.30 29.91
C PRO A 47 -3.17 -0.50 30.95
N VAL A 48 -3.19 -0.03 32.20
CA VAL A 48 -4.00 -0.63 33.26
C VAL A 48 -4.64 0.44 34.13
N THR A 49 -5.93 0.27 34.36
CA THR A 49 -6.67 1.00 35.39
C THR A 49 -6.81 0.09 36.60
N ILE A 50 -6.34 0.54 37.76
CA ILE A 50 -6.38 -0.20 39.02
C ILE A 50 -7.44 0.46 39.89
N ASN A 51 -8.46 -0.29 40.29
CA ASN A 51 -9.46 0.15 41.26
C ASN A 51 -9.16 -0.51 42.59
N GLY A 52 -8.83 0.30 43.60
CA GLY A 52 -8.50 -0.17 44.94
C GLY A 52 -9.49 0.31 45.98
N LYS A 53 -9.63 -0.47 47.06
CA LYS A 53 -10.47 -0.16 48.21
C LYS A 53 -9.67 -0.28 49.50
N PHE A 54 -9.63 0.80 50.28
CA PHE A 54 -9.26 0.72 51.68
C PHE A 54 -10.50 0.32 52.50
N PRO A 55 -10.46 -0.78 53.28
CA PRO A 55 -11.62 -1.24 54.02
C PRO A 55 -12.00 -0.30 55.19
N GLU A 56 -13.22 -0.46 55.68
CA GLU A 56 -13.69 0.22 56.88
C GLU A 56 -12.74 -0.04 58.07
N LYS A 57 -12.51 0.98 58.89
CA LYS A 57 -11.66 0.93 60.09
C LYS A 57 -10.20 0.55 59.83
N TYR A 58 -9.73 0.63 58.59
CA TYR A 58 -8.34 0.35 58.22
C TYR A 58 -7.47 1.61 58.22
N PHE A 59 -7.83 2.62 57.42
CA PHE A 59 -7.00 3.79 57.14
C PHE A 59 -6.96 4.75 58.34
N LYS A 60 -5.86 4.76 59.12
CA LYS A 60 -5.81 5.56 60.36
C LYS A 60 -5.91 7.05 60.06
N LYS A 61 -6.57 7.79 60.95
CA LYS A 61 -6.87 9.22 60.75
C LYS A 61 -5.63 10.09 60.52
N ASN A 62 -4.49 9.75 61.10
CA ASN A 62 -3.22 10.45 60.94
C ASN A 62 -2.23 9.69 60.03
N ALA A 63 -2.73 8.85 59.12
CA ALA A 63 -1.91 8.09 58.19
C ALA A 63 -1.73 8.82 56.85
N VAL A 64 -0.58 8.62 56.24
CA VAL A 64 -0.31 8.90 54.83
C VAL A 64 0.15 7.60 54.20
N VAL A 65 -0.46 7.20 53.09
CA VAL A 65 -0.13 5.96 52.37
C VAL A 65 0.13 6.30 50.92
N GLU A 66 1.36 6.05 50.47
CA GLU A 66 1.71 6.04 49.06
C GLU A 66 1.54 4.62 48.53
N VAL A 67 0.82 4.50 47.42
CA VAL A 67 0.58 3.24 46.70
C VAL A 67 1.30 3.32 45.36
N THR A 68 2.17 2.35 45.08
CA THR A 68 2.94 2.29 43.83
C THR A 68 2.63 0.98 43.09
N PRO A 69 2.13 1.04 41.84
CA PRO A 69 1.99 -0.14 41.01
C PRO A 69 3.36 -0.57 40.47
N VAL A 70 3.69 -1.85 40.59
CA VAL A 70 4.97 -2.41 40.18
C VAL A 70 4.74 -3.68 39.38
N LEU A 71 5.09 -3.65 38.09
CA LEU A 71 5.05 -4.82 37.23
C LEU A 71 6.40 -5.53 37.30
N LYS A 72 6.41 -6.80 37.72
CA LYS A 72 7.61 -7.58 38.00
C LYS A 72 7.67 -8.80 37.09
N TRP A 73 8.85 -9.15 36.60
CA TRP A 73 9.09 -10.39 35.84
C TRP A 73 10.45 -10.96 36.22
N GLU A 74 10.77 -12.13 35.69
CA GLU A 74 12.09 -12.74 35.90
C GLU A 74 13.18 -11.87 35.27
N GLY A 75 14.04 -11.28 36.09
CA GLY A 75 15.14 -10.43 35.64
C GLY A 75 14.85 -8.92 35.63
N GLY A 76 13.65 -8.46 36.00
CA GLY A 76 13.35 -7.03 36.03
C GLY A 76 12.05 -6.61 36.70
N GLN A 77 11.90 -5.31 36.90
CA GLN A 77 10.65 -4.67 37.31
C GLN A 77 10.56 -3.25 36.77
N VAL A 78 9.34 -2.75 36.59
CA VAL A 78 9.06 -1.35 36.28
C VAL A 78 8.01 -0.80 37.25
N LYS A 79 8.21 0.44 37.71
CA LYS A 79 7.28 1.14 38.61
C LYS A 79 6.43 2.11 37.81
N GLY A 80 5.13 2.13 38.11
CA GLY A 80 4.22 3.15 37.59
C GLY A 80 4.19 4.38 38.49
N GLN A 81 3.35 5.34 38.13
CA GLN A 81 3.19 6.56 38.93
C GLN A 81 2.53 6.23 40.28
N PRO A 82 3.13 6.67 41.41
CA PRO A 82 2.53 6.47 42.72
C PRO A 82 1.32 7.39 42.93
N ALA A 83 0.40 6.96 43.80
CA ALA A 83 -0.68 7.80 44.31
C ALA A 83 -0.61 7.87 45.84
N VAL A 84 -0.80 9.07 46.39
CA VAL A 84 -0.76 9.31 47.83
C VAL A 84 -2.18 9.53 48.35
N PHE A 85 -2.45 8.91 49.49
CA PHE A 85 -3.72 9.00 50.20
C PHE A 85 -3.44 9.44 51.63
N GLN A 86 -4.35 10.22 52.21
CA GLN A 86 -4.20 10.77 53.56
C GLN A 86 -5.42 10.50 54.44
N GLY A 87 -5.23 10.46 55.74
CA GLY A 87 -6.31 10.30 56.72
C GLY A 87 -6.92 11.64 57.13
N GLU A 88 -8.12 11.59 57.73
CA GLU A 88 -8.94 12.75 58.14
C GLU A 88 -8.25 13.78 59.05
N LYS A 89 -7.11 13.46 59.67
CA LYS A 89 -6.33 14.33 60.58
C LYS A 89 -4.97 14.73 60.02
N VAL A 90 -4.66 14.40 58.77
CA VAL A 90 -3.46 14.87 58.08
C VAL A 90 -3.78 16.17 57.36
N GLU A 91 -2.95 17.19 57.56
CA GLU A 91 -3.02 18.42 56.79
C GLU A 91 -2.30 18.21 55.44
N GLY A 92 -3.02 18.34 54.33
CA GLY A 92 -2.51 18.08 52.98
C GLY A 92 -3.62 18.10 51.94
N ASN A 93 -3.25 18.01 50.66
CA ASN A 93 -4.17 18.08 49.51
C ASN A 93 -4.41 16.71 48.85
N ASP A 94 -3.88 15.63 49.43
CA ASP A 94 -4.06 14.27 48.90
C ASP A 94 -5.50 13.77 49.13
N GLN A 95 -5.89 12.73 48.38
CA GLN A 95 -7.23 12.15 48.54
C GLN A 95 -7.42 11.63 49.97
N THR A 96 -8.42 12.17 50.66
CA THR A 96 -8.71 11.81 52.06
C THR A 96 -9.54 10.52 52.14
N ILE A 97 -9.10 9.57 52.96
CA ILE A 97 -9.77 8.29 53.22
C ILE A 97 -10.37 8.29 54.64
N SER A 98 -11.66 8.02 54.75
CA SER A 98 -12.33 7.98 56.06
C SER A 98 -11.91 6.74 56.84
N TYR A 99 -11.53 6.91 58.11
CA TYR A 99 -11.28 5.76 58.97
C TYR A 99 -12.53 4.92 59.16
N LYS A 100 -13.72 5.53 59.33
CA LYS A 100 -14.94 4.78 59.62
C LYS A 100 -15.46 4.04 58.39
N MET A 101 -15.50 4.74 57.25
CA MET A 101 -16.14 4.24 56.03
C MET A 101 -15.17 3.58 55.04
N GLY A 102 -13.85 3.73 55.23
CA GLY A 102 -12.87 3.36 54.22
C GLY A 102 -12.91 4.32 53.03
N GLY A 103 -12.46 3.85 51.87
CA GLY A 103 -12.51 4.64 50.63
C GLY A 103 -12.10 3.85 49.40
N ASN A 104 -12.68 4.21 48.26
CA ASN A 104 -12.29 3.68 46.95
C ASN A 104 -11.38 4.67 46.24
N TYR A 105 -10.51 4.17 45.38
CA TYR A 105 -9.66 4.98 44.53
C TYR A 105 -9.43 4.29 43.19
N THR A 106 -9.04 5.10 42.19
CA THR A 106 -8.68 4.61 40.86
C THR A 106 -7.32 5.19 40.49
N MET A 107 -6.42 4.31 40.04
CA MET A 107 -5.12 4.68 39.49
C MET A 107 -5.07 4.28 38.01
N LYS A 108 -4.54 5.15 37.16
CA LYS A 108 -4.23 4.82 35.77
C LYS A 108 -2.73 4.80 35.62
N THR A 109 -2.19 3.70 35.11
CA THR A 109 -0.77 3.60 34.78
C THR A 109 -0.61 2.93 33.43
N THR A 110 0.54 3.14 32.80
CA THR A 110 0.88 2.52 31.53
C THR A 110 2.36 2.18 31.55
N PHE A 111 2.68 0.96 31.18
CA PHE A 111 4.05 0.46 31.11
C PHE A 111 4.44 0.28 29.64
N ASP A 112 5.69 0.52 29.28
CA ASP A 112 6.21 0.09 27.98
C ASP A 112 6.37 -1.43 28.00
N TYR A 113 5.86 -2.11 26.97
CA TYR A 113 5.91 -3.57 26.92
C TYR A 113 7.32 -4.05 26.58
N VAL A 114 7.75 -5.11 27.28
CA VAL A 114 8.91 -5.92 26.88
C VAL A 114 8.51 -7.41 26.86
N PRO A 115 9.13 -8.26 26.02
CA PRO A 115 8.73 -9.65 25.84
C PRO A 115 8.63 -10.48 27.14
N GLU A 116 9.49 -10.20 28.10
CA GLU A 116 9.54 -10.88 29.40
C GLU A 116 8.28 -10.65 30.24
N MET A 117 7.51 -9.58 29.95
CA MET A 117 6.24 -9.30 30.61
C MET A 117 5.15 -10.34 30.29
N ALA A 118 5.34 -11.22 29.30
CA ALA A 118 4.44 -12.35 29.09
C ALA A 118 4.26 -13.19 30.36
N LYS A 119 5.31 -13.29 31.19
CA LYS A 119 5.33 -13.95 32.50
C LYS A 119 5.65 -12.95 33.62
N SER A 120 4.87 -11.87 33.70
CA SER A 120 4.96 -10.89 34.80
C SER A 120 3.91 -11.09 35.88
N GLU A 121 4.02 -10.33 36.95
CA GLU A 121 3.02 -10.18 38.01
C GLU A 121 2.92 -8.69 38.37
N LEU A 122 1.69 -8.17 38.46
CA LEU A 122 1.45 -6.79 38.89
C LEU A 122 1.21 -6.75 40.39
N TYR A 123 2.02 -5.96 41.09
CA TYR A 123 1.92 -5.73 42.53
C TYR A 123 1.53 -4.29 42.84
N LEU A 124 0.87 -4.10 43.98
CA LEU A 124 0.79 -2.81 44.67
C LEU A 124 1.75 -2.83 45.85
N GLU A 125 2.73 -1.94 45.82
CA GLU A 125 3.64 -1.66 46.94
C GLU A 125 3.12 -0.48 47.75
N PHE A 126 3.26 -0.55 49.07
CA PHE A 126 2.69 0.43 49.99
C PHE A 126 3.79 1.02 50.87
N ASN A 127 3.84 2.35 50.92
CA ASN A 127 4.68 3.09 51.85
C ASN A 127 3.77 3.89 52.78
N ALA A 128 3.54 3.37 53.98
CA ALA A 128 2.62 3.94 54.95
C ALA A 128 3.34 4.59 56.14
N LYS A 129 2.91 5.78 56.52
CA LYS A 129 3.33 6.48 57.74
C LYS A 129 2.12 6.82 58.58
N VAL A 130 2.18 6.54 59.89
CA VAL A 130 1.16 6.94 60.86
C VAL A 130 1.81 7.90 61.85
N GLY A 131 1.52 9.20 61.70
CA GLY A 131 2.33 10.25 62.31
C GLY A 131 3.80 10.14 61.86
N LYS A 132 4.74 10.01 62.80
CA LYS A 132 6.18 9.89 62.51
C LYS A 132 6.66 8.44 62.27
N LYS A 133 5.79 7.43 62.43
CA LYS A 133 6.20 6.01 62.37
C LYS A 133 5.88 5.42 60.99
N THR A 134 6.88 4.82 60.36
CA THR A 134 6.67 3.99 59.17
C THR A 134 6.03 2.67 59.56
N ILE A 135 4.99 2.26 58.82
CA ILE A 135 4.28 1.00 58.97
C ILE A 135 4.51 0.17 57.71
N ALA A 136 4.97 -1.07 57.90
CA ALA A 136 5.11 -2.01 56.79
C ALA A 136 3.74 -2.60 56.43
N ILE A 137 3.33 -2.40 55.18
CA ILE A 137 2.18 -3.08 54.58
C ILE A 137 2.76 -3.98 53.47
N PRO A 138 2.55 -5.31 53.53
CA PRO A 138 3.01 -6.22 52.48
C PRO A 138 2.48 -5.83 51.11
N ALA A 139 3.29 -6.05 50.07
CA ALA A 139 2.86 -5.86 48.69
C ALA A 139 1.73 -6.84 48.34
N VAL A 140 0.77 -6.40 47.54
CA VAL A 140 -0.38 -7.22 47.12
C VAL A 140 -0.29 -7.48 45.63
N LYS A 141 -0.27 -8.76 45.24
CA LYS A 141 -0.39 -9.17 43.84
C LYS A 141 -1.83 -8.97 43.38
N ILE A 142 -2.02 -8.32 42.23
CA ILE A 142 -3.34 -7.95 41.71
C ILE A 142 -3.61 -8.39 40.27
N ALA A 143 -2.59 -8.82 39.51
CA ALA A 143 -2.78 -9.42 38.19
C ALA A 143 -1.58 -10.31 37.78
N ASP A 144 -1.83 -11.18 36.80
CA ASP A 144 -0.89 -12.16 36.24
C ASP A 144 -0.65 -11.91 34.74
N GLY A 145 0.64 -11.89 34.38
CA GLY A 145 1.21 -11.75 33.03
C GLY A 145 0.61 -10.63 32.18
N VAL A 146 0.91 -10.68 30.88
CA VAL A 146 0.37 -9.77 29.87
C VAL A 146 0.06 -10.54 28.60
N ILE A 147 -1.17 -10.45 28.10
CA ILE A 147 -1.53 -10.92 26.75
C ILE A 147 -0.82 -10.01 25.74
N SER A 148 0.06 -10.58 24.92
CA SER A 148 0.91 -9.82 23.99
C SER A 148 0.62 -10.13 22.53
N THR A 149 -0.60 -10.55 22.20
CA THR A 149 -1.00 -10.93 20.84
C THR A 149 -0.78 -9.80 19.84
N SER A 150 -1.00 -8.54 20.25
CA SER A 150 -0.73 -7.34 19.45
C SER A 150 0.73 -7.17 19.03
N GLU A 151 1.66 -7.65 19.85
CA GLU A 151 3.11 -7.56 19.63
C GLU A 151 3.61 -8.56 18.58
N LEU A 152 2.74 -9.49 18.14
CA LEU A 152 3.02 -10.35 16.98
C LEU A 152 3.19 -9.54 15.69
N ILE A 153 2.83 -8.25 15.66
CA ILE A 153 3.07 -7.37 14.50
C ILE A 153 4.54 -7.39 14.07
N ASN A 154 5.47 -7.47 15.02
CA ASN A 154 6.91 -7.55 14.74
C ASN A 154 7.29 -8.82 13.96
N ASN A 155 6.49 -9.87 14.09
CA ASN A 155 6.66 -11.12 13.36
C ASN A 155 5.85 -11.14 12.06
N THR A 156 4.64 -10.57 12.03
CA THR A 156 3.82 -10.59 10.82
C THR A 156 4.35 -9.64 9.74
N LEU A 157 5.08 -8.58 10.13
CA LEU A 157 5.76 -7.66 9.22
C LEU A 157 6.76 -8.34 8.27
N SER A 158 7.34 -9.49 8.62
CA SER A 158 8.25 -10.21 7.71
C SER A 158 7.55 -10.72 6.46
N SER A 159 6.23 -10.90 6.53
CA SER A 159 5.37 -11.32 5.42
C SER A 159 4.68 -10.15 4.70
N ALA A 160 4.95 -8.90 5.10
CA ALA A 160 4.40 -7.72 4.44
C ALA A 160 4.98 -7.58 3.02
N ASN A 161 4.22 -6.95 2.14
CA ASN A 161 4.59 -6.78 0.74
C ASN A 161 5.22 -5.39 0.48
N PRO A 162 6.53 -5.29 0.24
CA PRO A 162 7.13 -4.03 -0.19
C PRO A 162 6.70 -3.71 -1.64
N ALA A 163 6.60 -2.42 -1.96
CA ALA A 163 6.21 -1.92 -3.26
C ALA A 163 7.30 -2.22 -4.30
N LEU A 164 6.86 -2.65 -5.48
CA LEU A 164 7.72 -2.79 -6.64
C LEU A 164 7.77 -1.47 -7.40
N GLY A 165 8.96 -1.04 -7.81
CA GLY A 165 9.11 -0.05 -8.86
C GLY A 165 8.90 -0.74 -10.19
N ASP A 166 7.69 -0.64 -10.72
CA ASP A 166 7.28 -1.33 -11.94
C ASP A 166 8.08 -0.86 -13.17
N ASP A 167 8.29 -1.79 -14.11
CA ASP A 167 8.69 -1.44 -15.46
C ASP A 167 7.50 -0.84 -16.23
N ALA A 168 7.81 -0.12 -17.30
CA ALA A 168 6.88 0.40 -18.28
C ALA A 168 7.06 -0.31 -19.63
N PHE A 169 7.51 -1.57 -19.63
CA PHE A 169 7.80 -2.30 -20.86
C PHE A 169 6.53 -2.53 -21.67
N GLN A 170 6.61 -2.15 -22.95
CA GLN A 170 5.58 -2.44 -23.93
C GLN A 170 6.25 -3.20 -25.08
N ARG A 171 5.81 -4.45 -25.29
CA ARG A 171 6.32 -5.27 -26.39
C ARG A 171 5.92 -4.73 -27.76
N ILE A 172 4.75 -4.12 -27.86
CA ILE A 172 4.23 -3.59 -29.12
C ILE A 172 3.99 -2.10 -28.95
N ILE A 173 4.73 -1.29 -29.70
CA ILE A 173 4.59 0.17 -29.73
C ILE A 173 3.98 0.55 -31.08
N LYS A 174 2.89 1.31 -31.05
CA LYS A 174 2.24 1.80 -32.27
C LYS A 174 2.83 3.13 -32.69
N GLU A 175 3.21 3.26 -33.95
CA GLU A 175 3.72 4.47 -34.56
C GLU A 175 2.99 4.81 -35.86
N ALA A 176 3.08 6.08 -36.25
CA ALA A 176 2.50 6.58 -37.49
C ALA A 176 3.46 7.54 -38.18
N HIS A 177 3.69 7.34 -39.49
CA HIS A 177 4.42 8.27 -40.34
C HIS A 177 3.46 9.00 -41.28
N ASN A 178 3.53 10.33 -41.33
CA ASN A 178 2.59 11.17 -42.06
C ASN A 178 3.26 11.91 -43.22
N ALA A 179 2.59 11.98 -44.37
CA ALA A 179 2.97 12.82 -45.50
C ALA A 179 1.74 13.49 -46.15
N ASN A 180 1.94 14.61 -46.85
CA ASN A 180 0.86 15.33 -47.53
C ASN A 180 1.17 15.51 -49.01
N ILE A 181 0.25 15.09 -49.87
CA ILE A 181 0.25 15.44 -51.30
C ILE A 181 -0.61 16.68 -51.48
N MET A 182 -0.02 17.77 -51.96
CA MET A 182 -0.70 19.06 -52.09
C MET A 182 -1.31 19.27 -53.48
N PHE A 183 -2.50 19.86 -53.52
CA PHE A 183 -3.25 20.14 -54.74
C PHE A 183 -3.44 21.64 -54.95
N LEU A 184 -3.48 22.04 -56.23
CA LEU A 184 -3.86 23.40 -56.60
C LEU A 184 -5.38 23.61 -56.42
N ILE A 185 -5.77 24.88 -56.38
CA ILE A 185 -7.18 25.27 -56.30
C ILE A 185 -7.98 24.61 -57.43
N GLN A 186 -9.14 24.03 -57.08
CA GLN A 186 -10.05 23.37 -58.02
C GLN A 186 -9.42 22.27 -58.91
N GLN A 187 -8.28 21.71 -58.49
CA GLN A 187 -7.60 20.62 -59.21
C GLN A 187 -7.51 19.36 -58.35
N ALA A 188 -7.55 18.19 -59.00
CA ALA A 188 -7.39 16.88 -58.37
C ALA A 188 -6.22 16.06 -58.95
N ASN A 189 -5.55 16.55 -59.99
CA ASN A 189 -4.38 15.90 -60.56
C ASN A 189 -3.14 16.09 -59.67
N ILE A 190 -2.38 15.00 -59.48
CA ILE A 190 -1.12 15.02 -58.74
C ILE A 190 -0.04 15.63 -59.64
N ARG A 191 0.61 16.69 -59.18
CA ARG A 191 1.68 17.39 -59.93
C ARG A 191 3.00 16.65 -59.81
N SER A 192 3.90 16.86 -60.78
CA SER A 192 5.24 16.27 -60.77
C SER A 192 6.04 16.59 -59.51
N SER A 193 5.85 17.78 -58.91
CA SER A 193 6.48 18.16 -57.64
C SER A 193 6.05 17.27 -56.48
N GLU A 194 4.79 16.85 -56.45
CA GLU A 194 4.22 16.03 -55.37
C GLU A 194 4.56 14.53 -55.53
N LEU A 195 4.96 14.11 -56.73
CA LEU A 195 5.44 12.74 -56.95
C LEU A 195 6.69 12.44 -56.12
N LYS A 196 7.48 13.47 -55.76
CA LYS A 196 8.63 13.31 -54.86
C LYS A 196 8.16 12.88 -53.46
N THR A 197 7.17 13.57 -52.90
CA THR A 197 6.59 13.26 -51.59
C THR A 197 6.01 11.84 -51.55
N ALA A 198 5.26 11.46 -52.59
CA ALA A 198 4.72 10.10 -52.70
C ALA A 198 5.81 9.03 -52.76
N LYS A 199 6.92 9.29 -53.47
CA LYS A 199 8.08 8.39 -53.52
C LYS A 199 8.79 8.28 -52.18
N GLU A 200 8.97 9.37 -51.46
CA GLU A 200 9.58 9.37 -50.12
C GLU A 200 8.70 8.60 -49.13
N PHE A 201 7.39 8.80 -49.15
CA PHE A 201 6.44 8.02 -48.35
C PHE A 201 6.53 6.52 -48.68
N ASN A 202 6.50 6.14 -49.96
CA ASN A 202 6.61 4.74 -50.36
C ASN A 202 7.97 4.11 -50.03
N LYS A 203 9.05 4.91 -50.00
CA LYS A 203 10.35 4.44 -49.50
C LYS A 203 10.28 4.10 -48.02
N GLU A 204 9.60 4.93 -47.22
CA GLU A 204 9.41 4.64 -45.80
C GLU A 204 8.52 3.40 -45.58
N VAL A 205 7.46 3.23 -46.38
CA VAL A 205 6.66 2.00 -46.38
C VAL A 205 7.55 0.77 -46.63
N ALA A 206 8.43 0.82 -47.63
CA ALA A 206 9.37 -0.26 -47.91
C ALA A 206 10.35 -0.50 -46.74
N ASN A 207 10.94 0.56 -46.18
CA ASN A 207 11.84 0.45 -45.02
C ASN A 207 11.16 -0.23 -43.82
N VAL A 208 9.90 0.11 -43.55
CA VAL A 208 9.12 -0.48 -42.45
C VAL A 208 8.73 -1.92 -42.77
N ASN A 209 8.36 -2.23 -44.01
CA ASN A 209 8.04 -3.59 -44.44
C ASN A 209 9.24 -4.55 -44.34
N ASP A 210 10.45 -4.04 -44.64
CA ASP A 210 11.68 -4.85 -44.67
C ASP A 210 12.33 -4.99 -43.28
N ALA A 211 11.90 -4.18 -42.30
CA ALA A 211 12.43 -4.24 -40.94
C ALA A 211 11.86 -5.45 -40.19
N GLU A 212 12.74 -6.35 -39.71
CA GLU A 212 12.35 -7.58 -39.00
C GLU A 212 11.50 -7.33 -37.74
N ASN A 213 11.70 -6.18 -37.09
CA ASN A 213 11.02 -5.82 -35.85
C ASN A 213 9.86 -4.83 -36.07
N LYS A 214 9.36 -4.67 -37.29
CA LYS A 214 8.22 -3.81 -37.58
C LYS A 214 7.15 -4.54 -38.37
N LYS A 215 5.90 -4.12 -38.17
CA LYS A 215 4.74 -4.66 -38.90
C LYS A 215 3.81 -3.54 -39.31
N ILE A 216 3.57 -3.41 -40.60
CA ILE A 216 2.58 -2.44 -41.11
C ILE A 216 1.18 -2.90 -40.71
N SER A 217 0.43 -2.01 -40.07
CA SER A 217 -0.97 -2.24 -39.74
C SER A 217 -1.86 -1.90 -40.95
N ASN A 218 -1.73 -0.68 -41.46
CA ASN A 218 -2.41 -0.20 -42.66
C ASN A 218 -1.75 1.10 -43.18
N ILE A 219 -2.13 1.49 -44.40
CA ILE A 219 -1.91 2.83 -44.93
C ILE A 219 -3.27 3.51 -45.04
N GLU A 220 -3.42 4.66 -44.38
CA GLU A 220 -4.62 5.48 -44.48
C GLU A 220 -4.40 6.63 -45.47
N ILE A 221 -5.36 6.83 -46.37
CA ILE A 221 -5.39 7.95 -47.32
C ILE A 221 -6.62 8.78 -47.00
N SER A 222 -6.41 10.00 -46.52
CA SER A 222 -7.49 10.96 -46.24
C SER A 222 -7.38 12.16 -47.16
N ALA A 223 -8.26 12.28 -48.15
CA ALA A 223 -8.26 13.40 -49.09
C ALA A 223 -9.25 14.50 -48.74
N TYR A 224 -8.85 15.75 -48.96
CA TYR A 224 -9.61 16.92 -48.56
C TYR A 224 -9.74 17.93 -49.70
N ALA A 225 -10.86 18.65 -49.72
CA ALA A 225 -10.95 19.94 -50.40
C ALA A 225 -11.03 21.09 -49.41
N SER A 226 -10.53 22.25 -49.84
CA SER A 226 -10.60 23.48 -49.07
C SER A 226 -12.04 24.00 -49.06
N PRO A 227 -12.51 24.61 -47.96
CA PRO A 227 -13.88 25.11 -47.86
C PRO A 227 -14.10 26.45 -48.59
N ASP A 228 -13.83 26.48 -49.91
CA ASP A 228 -13.87 27.70 -50.72
C ASP A 228 -14.60 27.58 -52.08
N GLY A 229 -15.07 26.38 -52.46
CA GLY A 229 -15.68 26.08 -53.76
C GLY A 229 -17.14 25.63 -53.74
N GLY A 230 -17.83 25.65 -52.59
CA GLY A 230 -19.16 25.07 -52.42
C GLY A 230 -19.17 23.53 -52.31
N VAL A 231 -20.18 22.99 -51.60
CA VAL A 231 -20.22 21.57 -51.18
C VAL A 231 -20.12 20.61 -52.36
N LYS A 232 -20.92 20.80 -53.43
CA LYS A 232 -20.97 19.88 -54.58
C LYS A 232 -19.62 19.77 -55.30
N LEU A 233 -18.96 20.91 -55.55
CA LEU A 233 -17.65 20.95 -56.22
C LEU A 233 -16.59 20.29 -55.34
N ASN A 234 -16.58 20.65 -54.05
CA ASN A 234 -15.62 20.16 -53.08
C ASN A 234 -15.72 18.66 -52.83
N THR A 235 -16.93 18.09 -52.82
CA THR A 235 -17.14 16.63 -52.78
C THR A 235 -16.47 15.96 -53.97
N GLY A 236 -16.74 16.43 -55.19
CA GLY A 236 -16.13 15.87 -56.39
C GLY A 236 -14.61 16.03 -56.41
N LEU A 237 -14.07 17.14 -55.91
CA LEU A 237 -12.62 17.34 -55.79
C LEU A 237 -12.00 16.38 -54.78
N ALA A 238 -12.57 16.24 -53.59
CA ALA A 238 -12.05 15.38 -52.54
C ALA A 238 -12.07 13.90 -52.97
N GLU A 239 -13.16 13.44 -53.59
CA GLU A 239 -13.28 12.09 -54.13
C GLU A 239 -12.25 11.81 -55.23
N ASN A 240 -12.09 12.73 -56.20
CA ASN A 240 -11.09 12.57 -57.26
C ASN A 240 -9.65 12.61 -56.73
N ARG A 241 -9.37 13.42 -55.70
CA ARG A 241 -8.06 13.49 -55.05
C ARG A 241 -7.73 12.20 -54.31
N GLU A 242 -8.69 11.63 -53.60
CA GLU A 242 -8.58 10.30 -52.99
C GLU A 242 -8.26 9.28 -54.07
N GLY A 243 -9.10 9.14 -55.09
CA GLY A 243 -8.92 8.12 -56.12
C GLY A 243 -7.60 8.24 -56.89
N ASN A 244 -7.14 9.47 -57.17
CA ASN A 244 -5.84 9.69 -57.81
C ASN A 244 -4.67 9.32 -56.89
N THR A 245 -4.79 9.64 -55.60
CA THR A 245 -3.76 9.32 -54.59
C THR A 245 -3.70 7.81 -54.36
N THR A 246 -4.84 7.15 -54.17
CA THR A 246 -4.96 5.71 -53.99
C THR A 246 -4.40 4.94 -55.18
N LYS A 247 -4.69 5.37 -56.42
CA LYS A 247 -4.10 4.79 -57.63
C LYS A 247 -2.57 4.92 -57.65
N LEU A 248 -2.02 6.06 -57.23
CA LEU A 248 -0.58 6.28 -57.18
C LEU A 248 0.09 5.37 -56.14
N ILE A 249 -0.43 5.35 -54.91
CA ILE A 249 0.12 4.55 -53.81
C ILE A 249 0.02 3.06 -54.13
N ASN A 250 -1.15 2.55 -54.54
CA ASN A 250 -1.31 1.13 -54.90
C ASN A 250 -0.41 0.70 -56.05
N LYS A 251 -0.16 1.57 -57.03
CA LYS A 251 0.78 1.30 -58.12
C LYS A 251 2.20 1.08 -57.60
N ASP A 252 2.63 1.88 -56.64
CA ASP A 252 3.98 1.80 -56.10
C ASP A 252 4.12 0.63 -55.09
N LEU A 253 3.11 0.36 -54.26
CA LEU A 253 3.04 -0.84 -53.43
C LEU A 253 3.14 -2.13 -54.29
N LYS A 254 2.38 -2.19 -55.39
CA LYS A 254 2.41 -3.33 -56.33
C LYS A 254 3.79 -3.52 -56.96
N LYS A 255 4.50 -2.44 -57.31
CA LYS A 255 5.87 -2.53 -57.83
C LYS A 255 6.86 -3.02 -56.78
N ALA A 256 6.69 -2.58 -55.53
CA ALA A 256 7.48 -3.01 -54.39
C ALA A 256 7.11 -4.43 -53.91
N LYS A 257 6.01 -5.01 -54.43
CA LYS A 257 5.45 -6.30 -54.00
C LYS A 257 5.06 -6.30 -52.52
N ILE A 258 4.60 -5.16 -52.02
CA ILE A 258 4.14 -4.99 -50.65
C ILE A 258 2.61 -5.12 -50.65
N GLU A 259 2.09 -6.10 -49.90
CA GLU A 259 0.67 -6.35 -49.74
C GLU A 259 0.24 -5.93 -48.33
N VAL A 260 -0.39 -4.76 -48.22
CA VAL A 260 -0.87 -4.19 -46.95
C VAL A 260 -2.27 -3.59 -47.13
N PRO A 261 -3.09 -3.53 -46.08
CA PRO A 261 -4.38 -2.85 -46.14
C PRO A 261 -4.20 -1.36 -46.46
N VAL A 262 -4.98 -0.85 -47.41
CA VAL A 262 -5.03 0.57 -47.76
C VAL A 262 -6.46 1.05 -47.55
N ASP A 263 -6.64 1.88 -46.54
CA ASP A 263 -7.94 2.45 -46.17
C ASP A 263 -8.02 3.88 -46.70
N ALA A 264 -8.93 4.13 -47.63
CA ALA A 264 -9.05 5.43 -48.26
C ALA A 264 -10.40 6.08 -47.96
N LYS A 265 -10.38 7.36 -47.62
CA LYS A 265 -11.56 8.18 -47.34
C LYS A 265 -11.35 9.60 -47.85
N TYR A 266 -12.45 10.30 -48.07
CA TYR A 266 -12.42 11.71 -48.44
C TYR A 266 -13.37 12.54 -47.59
N THR A 267 -13.06 13.83 -47.46
CA THR A 267 -13.90 14.82 -46.76
C THR A 267 -14.02 16.04 -47.65
N ALA A 268 -15.26 16.38 -48.02
CA ALA A 268 -15.54 17.46 -48.96
C ALA A 268 -14.98 18.80 -48.45
N GLN A 269 -15.22 19.15 -47.19
CA GLN A 269 -14.75 20.40 -46.60
C GLN A 269 -14.10 20.13 -45.24
N ASP A 270 -12.78 20.30 -45.16
CA ASP A 270 -11.99 20.10 -43.94
C ASP A 270 -12.17 21.28 -42.95
N TRP A 271 -13.37 21.42 -42.40
CA TRP A 271 -13.68 22.49 -41.44
C TRP A 271 -12.87 22.38 -40.15
N GLU A 272 -12.62 21.17 -39.68
CA GLU A 272 -11.79 20.91 -38.50
C GLU A 272 -10.34 21.32 -38.74
N GLY A 273 -9.75 20.89 -39.87
CA GLY A 273 -8.40 21.30 -40.25
C GLY A 273 -8.30 22.80 -40.51
N PHE A 274 -9.34 23.44 -41.06
CA PHE A 274 -9.40 24.90 -41.22
C PHE A 274 -9.37 25.60 -39.87
N GLN A 275 -10.19 25.15 -38.91
CA GLN A 275 -10.18 25.68 -37.55
C GLN A 275 -8.82 25.51 -36.88
N GLU A 276 -8.18 24.34 -37.03
CA GLU A 276 -6.87 24.06 -36.45
C GLU A 276 -5.81 25.01 -37.02
N LEU A 277 -5.73 25.16 -38.34
CA LEU A 277 -4.76 26.03 -39.00
C LEU A 277 -4.99 27.50 -38.65
N VAL A 278 -6.24 27.97 -38.62
CA VAL A 278 -6.57 29.33 -38.18
C VAL A 278 -6.13 29.55 -36.75
N SER A 279 -6.41 28.62 -35.83
CA SER A 279 -6.06 28.75 -34.41
C SER A 279 -4.55 28.94 -34.17
N LYS A 280 -3.72 28.25 -34.97
CA LYS A 280 -2.25 28.29 -34.95
C LYS A 280 -1.65 29.44 -35.75
N SER A 281 -2.45 30.18 -36.52
CA SER A 281 -1.97 31.28 -37.36
C SER A 281 -1.88 32.61 -36.61
N ASN A 282 -1.22 33.59 -37.25
CA ASN A 282 -1.14 34.99 -36.82
C ASN A 282 -2.04 35.91 -37.66
N ILE A 283 -3.09 35.36 -38.29
CA ILE A 283 -4.03 36.13 -39.11
C ILE A 283 -4.80 37.14 -38.25
N GLN A 284 -5.01 38.34 -38.83
CA GLN A 284 -5.85 39.37 -38.23
C GLN A 284 -7.29 38.85 -38.05
N ASP A 285 -7.96 39.24 -36.96
CA ASP A 285 -9.33 38.84 -36.65
C ASP A 285 -9.54 37.31 -36.52
N LYS A 286 -8.48 36.57 -36.18
CA LYS A 286 -8.51 35.13 -35.88
C LYS A 286 -9.66 34.71 -34.96
N GLU A 287 -9.86 35.44 -33.86
CA GLU A 287 -10.92 35.14 -32.88
C GLU A 287 -12.33 35.31 -33.47
N LEU A 288 -12.51 36.24 -34.40
CA LEU A 288 -13.77 36.40 -35.12
C LEU A 288 -14.02 35.19 -36.03
N ILE A 289 -13.00 34.74 -36.78
CA ILE A 289 -13.11 33.57 -37.66
C ILE A 289 -13.43 32.31 -36.84
N LEU A 290 -12.72 32.08 -35.73
CA LEU A 290 -12.99 30.93 -34.85
C LEU A 290 -14.41 30.99 -34.26
N ARG A 291 -14.89 32.18 -33.91
CA ARG A 291 -16.28 32.37 -33.46
C ARG A 291 -17.29 32.03 -34.55
N VAL A 292 -17.08 32.49 -35.78
CA VAL A 292 -17.94 32.16 -36.93
C VAL A 292 -18.00 30.65 -37.15
N LEU A 293 -16.86 29.95 -37.10
CA LEU A 293 -16.79 28.49 -37.21
C LEU A 293 -17.58 27.77 -36.11
N SER A 294 -17.56 28.30 -34.88
CA SER A 294 -18.33 27.73 -33.76
C SER A 294 -19.84 28.00 -33.85
N MET A 295 -20.22 29.17 -34.37
CA MET A 295 -21.60 29.67 -34.35
C MET A 295 -22.47 29.01 -35.43
N TYR A 296 -21.92 28.82 -36.62
CA TYR A 296 -22.62 28.19 -37.72
C TYR A 296 -22.16 26.75 -37.85
N GLN A 297 -23.10 25.81 -38.03
CA GLN A 297 -22.79 24.40 -38.29
C GLN A 297 -23.04 24.03 -39.76
N ASP A 298 -23.89 24.79 -40.44
CA ASP A 298 -24.16 24.62 -41.86
C ASP A 298 -22.92 25.00 -42.71
N PRO A 299 -22.43 24.11 -43.58
CA PRO A 299 -21.23 24.36 -44.37
C PRO A 299 -21.34 25.51 -45.37
N GLU A 300 -22.51 25.72 -45.99
CA GLU A 300 -22.72 26.81 -46.95
C GLU A 300 -22.76 28.16 -46.25
N GLN A 301 -23.40 28.20 -45.08
CA GLN A 301 -23.42 29.38 -44.22
C GLN A 301 -22.02 29.72 -43.70
N ARG A 302 -21.26 28.71 -43.22
CA ARG A 302 -19.85 28.92 -42.80
C ARG A 302 -19.01 29.53 -43.92
N GLU A 303 -19.09 28.95 -45.12
CA GLU A 303 -18.33 29.42 -46.29
C GLU A 303 -18.69 30.86 -46.66
N THR A 304 -19.99 31.19 -46.64
CA THR A 304 -20.48 32.55 -46.95
C THR A 304 -19.99 33.56 -45.92
N GLU A 305 -20.14 33.27 -44.62
CA GLU A 305 -19.74 34.19 -43.56
C GLU A 305 -18.22 34.42 -43.55
N ILE A 306 -17.41 33.38 -43.81
CA ILE A 306 -15.95 33.52 -43.90
C ILE A 306 -15.55 34.37 -45.12
N LYS A 307 -16.23 34.20 -46.27
CA LYS A 307 -16.00 35.03 -47.47
C LYS A 307 -16.39 36.49 -47.25
N ASN A 308 -17.39 36.76 -46.41
CA ASN A 308 -17.83 38.12 -46.08
C ASN A 308 -16.81 38.90 -45.23
N ILE A 309 -15.85 38.23 -44.58
CA ILE A 309 -14.71 38.85 -43.88
C ILE A 309 -13.66 39.29 -44.91
N SER A 310 -14.06 40.18 -45.83
CA SER A 310 -13.37 40.45 -47.10
C SER A 310 -11.90 40.84 -46.99
N SER A 311 -11.52 41.62 -45.96
CA SER A 311 -10.14 42.04 -45.73
C SER A 311 -9.22 40.91 -45.28
N VAL A 312 -9.76 39.93 -44.56
CA VAL A 312 -9.01 38.79 -44.00
C VAL A 312 -9.07 37.56 -44.91
N TYR A 313 -10.14 37.46 -45.71
CA TYR A 313 -10.34 36.36 -46.64
C TYR A 313 -9.18 36.21 -47.63
N LYS A 314 -8.57 37.32 -48.08
CA LYS A 314 -7.38 37.27 -48.93
C LYS A 314 -6.22 36.54 -48.24
N THR A 315 -5.93 36.88 -47.00
CA THR A 315 -4.88 36.20 -46.21
C THR A 315 -5.22 34.73 -45.96
N LEU A 316 -6.50 34.41 -45.69
CA LEU A 316 -6.95 33.02 -45.58
C LEU A 316 -6.75 32.26 -46.90
N ALA A 317 -7.07 32.87 -48.04
CA ALA A 317 -6.94 32.27 -49.37
C ALA A 317 -5.49 32.05 -49.80
N ASP A 318 -4.58 32.93 -49.36
CA ASP A 318 -3.17 32.88 -49.72
C ASP A 318 -2.35 31.99 -48.76
N GLU A 319 -2.69 31.97 -47.46
CA GLU A 319 -1.86 31.32 -46.43
C GLU A 319 -2.47 30.03 -45.84
N ILE A 320 -3.81 29.95 -45.69
CA ILE A 320 -4.47 28.85 -44.96
C ILE A 320 -5.14 27.84 -45.90
N LEU A 321 -6.04 28.30 -46.77
CA LEU A 321 -6.80 27.45 -47.68
C LEU A 321 -5.92 26.56 -48.57
N PRO A 322 -4.74 26.99 -49.07
CA PRO A 322 -3.86 26.12 -49.84
C PRO A 322 -3.38 24.90 -49.05
N GLN A 323 -3.17 25.01 -47.73
CA GLN A 323 -2.74 23.91 -46.87
C GLN A 323 -3.84 22.86 -46.65
N LEU A 324 -5.11 23.20 -46.90
CA LEU A 324 -6.25 22.29 -46.82
C LEU A 324 -6.48 21.47 -48.08
N ARG A 325 -5.85 21.86 -49.19
CA ARG A 325 -5.93 21.16 -50.46
C ARG A 325 -4.92 20.02 -50.47
N ARG A 326 -5.20 18.96 -49.71
CA ARG A 326 -4.26 17.86 -49.51
C ARG A 326 -4.89 16.48 -49.52
N SER A 327 -4.10 15.48 -49.87
CA SER A 327 -4.29 14.10 -49.45
C SER A 327 -3.26 13.77 -48.40
N ARG A 328 -3.72 13.48 -47.19
CA ARG A 328 -2.89 13.02 -46.07
C ARG A 328 -2.69 11.53 -46.19
N LEU A 329 -1.44 11.11 -46.19
CA LEU A 329 -1.00 9.73 -46.15
C LEU A 329 -0.53 9.43 -44.73
N THR A 330 -1.06 8.37 -44.12
CA THR A 330 -0.64 7.89 -42.80
C THR A 330 -0.21 6.43 -42.93
N LEU A 331 1.06 6.14 -42.70
CA LEU A 331 1.56 4.77 -42.56
C LEU A 331 1.49 4.41 -41.07
N ASN A 332 0.56 3.52 -40.69
CA ASN A 332 0.48 3.02 -39.31
C ASN A 332 1.21 1.69 -39.20
N TYR A 333 2.09 1.56 -38.22
CA TYR A 333 2.85 0.34 -37.99
C TYR A 333 3.13 0.09 -36.51
N GLU A 334 3.47 -1.14 -36.22
CA GLU A 334 3.87 -1.62 -34.90
C GLU A 334 5.38 -1.86 -34.88
N ILE A 335 6.06 -1.36 -33.85
CA ILE A 335 7.42 -1.80 -33.49
C ILE A 335 7.27 -2.95 -32.49
N ILE A 336 7.82 -4.09 -32.86
CA ILE A 336 7.81 -5.33 -32.08
C ILE A 336 9.12 -5.42 -31.31
N GLY A 337 9.05 -5.29 -29.99
CA GLY A 337 10.17 -5.49 -29.08
C GLY A 337 10.57 -6.96 -28.97
N LYS A 338 11.73 -7.19 -28.36
CA LYS A 338 12.32 -8.53 -28.15
C LYS A 338 11.35 -9.48 -27.46
N SER A 339 11.41 -10.78 -27.77
CA SER A 339 10.63 -11.84 -27.10
C SER A 339 11.05 -12.05 -25.63
N ASP A 340 10.24 -12.77 -24.85
CA ASP A 340 10.60 -13.13 -23.46
C ASP A 340 11.89 -13.94 -23.38
N GLU A 341 12.07 -14.88 -24.31
CA GLU A 341 13.27 -15.71 -24.40
C GLU A 341 14.50 -14.87 -24.72
N GLU A 342 14.40 -13.93 -25.66
CA GLU A 342 15.48 -13.01 -26.00
C GLU A 342 15.83 -12.09 -24.81
N ILE A 343 14.83 -11.49 -24.17
CA ILE A 343 15.05 -10.61 -23.01
C ILE A 343 15.70 -11.37 -21.86
N ALA A 344 15.19 -12.56 -21.53
CA ALA A 344 15.74 -13.39 -20.46
C ALA A 344 17.19 -13.82 -20.77
N ASN A 345 17.47 -14.23 -22.01
CA ASN A 345 18.81 -14.62 -22.43
C ASN A 345 19.78 -13.43 -22.40
N LEU A 346 19.39 -12.26 -22.90
CA LEU A 346 20.22 -11.06 -22.88
C LEU A 346 20.47 -10.57 -21.45
N ALA A 347 19.47 -10.61 -20.56
CA ALA A 347 19.67 -10.24 -19.15
C ALA A 347 20.72 -11.15 -18.46
N ALA A 348 20.80 -12.41 -18.88
CA ALA A 348 21.81 -13.36 -18.39
C ALA A 348 23.19 -13.15 -19.02
N THR A 349 23.26 -12.92 -20.33
CA THR A 349 24.50 -13.01 -21.12
C THR A 349 25.09 -11.66 -21.54
N ASP A 350 24.26 -10.69 -21.93
CA ASP A 350 24.69 -9.37 -22.38
C ASP A 350 23.62 -8.28 -22.08
N PRO A 351 23.50 -7.84 -20.81
CA PRO A 351 22.46 -6.90 -20.39
C PRO A 351 22.58 -5.52 -21.05
N LYS A 352 23.75 -5.19 -21.63
CA LYS A 352 23.98 -3.91 -22.31
C LYS A 352 23.09 -3.70 -23.54
N GLN A 353 22.56 -4.78 -24.11
CA GLN A 353 21.61 -4.74 -25.23
C GLN A 353 20.16 -4.49 -24.79
N LEU A 354 19.89 -4.49 -23.48
CA LEU A 354 18.59 -4.19 -22.93
C LEU A 354 18.52 -2.72 -22.50
N ASN A 355 17.40 -2.07 -22.83
CA ASN A 355 17.06 -0.79 -22.20
C ASN A 355 16.55 -1.02 -20.77
N VAL A 356 16.31 0.08 -20.04
CA VAL A 356 15.91 0.01 -18.63
C VAL A 356 14.57 -0.72 -18.42
N GLU A 357 13.61 -0.53 -19.32
CA GLU A 357 12.30 -1.20 -19.21
C GLU A 357 12.43 -2.70 -19.50
N GLU A 358 13.23 -3.08 -20.51
CA GLU A 358 13.47 -4.48 -20.86
C GLU A 358 14.19 -5.25 -19.73
N ILE A 359 15.22 -4.67 -19.09
CA ILE A 359 15.95 -5.37 -18.02
C ILE A 359 15.14 -5.44 -16.71
N LEU A 360 14.32 -4.42 -16.41
CA LEU A 360 13.41 -4.49 -15.27
C LEU A 360 12.31 -5.53 -15.53
N TYR A 361 11.76 -5.56 -16.74
CA TYR A 361 10.81 -6.58 -17.18
C TYR A 361 11.40 -7.99 -17.12
N ALA A 362 12.68 -8.17 -17.47
CA ALA A 362 13.37 -9.46 -17.38
C ALA A 362 13.29 -10.08 -15.97
N ALA A 363 13.30 -9.26 -14.92
CA ALA A 363 13.17 -9.74 -13.54
C ALA A 363 11.75 -10.26 -13.21
N THR A 364 10.73 -9.89 -14.00
CA THR A 364 9.35 -10.38 -13.86
C THR A 364 9.17 -11.77 -14.48
N LEU A 365 10.05 -12.17 -15.41
CA LEU A 365 10.02 -13.45 -16.12
C LEU A 365 10.50 -14.64 -15.27
N THR A 366 10.95 -14.40 -14.04
CA THR A 366 11.40 -15.44 -13.12
C THR A 366 10.74 -15.29 -11.76
N ASN A 367 10.61 -16.39 -11.02
CA ASN A 367 10.18 -16.39 -9.62
C ASN A 367 11.34 -16.65 -8.64
N ASP A 368 12.55 -16.90 -9.15
CA ASP A 368 13.73 -17.17 -8.35
C ASP A 368 14.29 -15.85 -7.78
N PRO A 369 14.28 -15.64 -6.44
CA PRO A 369 14.76 -14.40 -5.84
C PRO A 369 16.23 -14.10 -6.13
N ALA A 370 17.08 -15.11 -6.27
CA ALA A 370 18.51 -14.93 -6.56
C ALA A 370 18.70 -14.42 -7.99
N LYS A 371 17.95 -14.98 -8.95
CA LYS A 371 17.96 -14.48 -10.34
C LYS A 371 17.41 -13.05 -10.43
N LYS A 372 16.33 -12.72 -9.71
CA LYS A 372 15.83 -11.34 -9.64
C LYS A 372 16.88 -10.38 -9.10
N ALA A 373 17.56 -10.78 -8.01
CA ALA A 373 18.60 -9.95 -7.41
C ALA A 373 19.78 -9.72 -8.37
N ASP A 374 20.21 -10.73 -9.12
CA ASP A 374 21.25 -10.59 -10.16
C ASP A 374 20.81 -9.62 -11.26
N ILE A 375 19.60 -9.77 -11.79
CA ILE A 375 19.05 -8.90 -12.84
C ILE A 375 18.95 -7.44 -12.36
N TYR A 376 18.38 -7.19 -11.17
CA TYR A 376 18.30 -5.83 -10.65
C TYR A 376 19.67 -5.25 -10.28
N THR A 377 20.64 -6.09 -9.88
CA THR A 377 22.02 -5.65 -9.67
C THR A 377 22.63 -5.16 -10.98
N LYS A 378 22.51 -5.94 -12.07
CA LYS A 378 22.94 -5.55 -13.41
C LYS A 378 22.23 -4.27 -13.89
N ALA A 379 20.92 -4.18 -13.68
CA ALA A 379 20.13 -2.98 -14.00
C ALA A 379 20.64 -1.74 -13.24
N SER A 380 20.96 -1.87 -11.94
CA SER A 380 21.47 -0.76 -11.14
C SER A 380 22.89 -0.30 -11.56
N GLN A 381 23.70 -1.21 -12.12
CA GLN A 381 25.03 -0.89 -12.64
C GLN A 381 24.96 -0.19 -14.00
N GLN A 382 24.06 -0.65 -14.87
CA GLN A 382 23.87 -0.11 -16.21
C GLN A 382 23.07 1.21 -16.21
N PHE A 383 22.11 1.34 -15.31
CA PHE A 383 21.22 2.49 -15.17
C PHE A 383 21.31 3.08 -13.74
N PRO A 384 22.46 3.65 -13.33
CA PRO A 384 22.68 4.09 -11.94
C PRO A 384 21.80 5.26 -11.48
N ASN A 385 21.14 5.95 -12.42
CA ASN A 385 20.20 7.03 -12.16
C ASN A 385 18.73 6.57 -12.21
N ASP A 386 18.46 5.27 -12.35
CA ASP A 386 17.11 4.72 -12.21
C ASP A 386 16.92 4.19 -10.78
N TYR A 387 15.95 4.76 -10.07
CA TYR A 387 15.67 4.41 -8.67
C TYR A 387 15.06 3.01 -8.51
N ARG A 388 14.38 2.47 -9.55
CA ARG A 388 13.55 1.26 -9.47
C ARG A 388 14.40 0.03 -9.20
N ALA A 389 15.57 -0.09 -9.83
CA ALA A 389 16.48 -1.20 -9.60
C ALA A 389 16.93 -1.27 -8.12
N PHE A 390 17.31 -0.13 -7.52
CA PHE A 390 17.66 -0.06 -6.11
C PHE A 390 16.45 -0.32 -5.20
N ASN A 391 15.28 0.25 -5.50
CA ASN A 391 14.06 -0.02 -4.76
C ASN A 391 13.71 -1.52 -4.75
N ASN A 392 13.83 -2.17 -5.91
CA ASN A 392 13.48 -3.58 -6.09
C ASN A 392 14.51 -4.51 -5.43
N LEU A 393 15.79 -4.15 -5.41
CA LEU A 393 16.79 -4.81 -4.57
C LEU A 393 16.46 -4.66 -3.07
N GLY A 394 16.00 -3.48 -2.67
CA GLY A 394 15.52 -3.22 -1.32
C GLY A 394 14.36 -4.11 -0.91
N LYS A 395 13.38 -4.27 -1.81
CA LYS A 395 12.26 -5.21 -1.65
C LYS A 395 12.73 -6.65 -1.46
N LEU A 396 13.65 -7.14 -2.31
CA LEU A 396 14.18 -8.50 -2.19
C LEU A 396 14.95 -8.70 -0.88
N ALA A 397 15.75 -7.73 -0.46
CA ALA A 397 16.47 -7.77 0.80
C ALA A 397 15.51 -7.80 2.01
N TYR A 398 14.42 -7.02 1.97
CA TYR A 398 13.39 -7.05 2.99
C TYR A 398 12.73 -8.43 3.09
N GLN A 399 12.37 -9.03 1.94
CA GLN A 399 11.79 -10.38 1.88
C GLN A 399 12.76 -11.47 2.35
N ALA A 400 14.07 -11.25 2.23
CA ALA A 400 15.10 -12.11 2.79
C ALA A 400 15.33 -11.89 4.30
N GLY A 401 14.65 -10.93 4.92
CA GLY A 401 14.81 -10.56 6.33
C GLY A 401 16.01 -9.68 6.63
N ASP A 402 16.77 -9.24 5.61
CA ASP A 402 17.94 -8.38 5.76
C ASP A 402 17.51 -6.90 5.72
N LEU A 403 17.00 -6.42 6.85
CA LEU A 403 16.47 -5.05 6.99
C LEU A 403 17.53 -3.96 6.80
N ASP A 404 18.79 -4.24 7.12
CA ASP A 404 19.88 -3.26 6.96
C ASP A 404 20.25 -3.09 5.50
N LYS A 405 20.37 -4.20 4.76
CA LYS A 405 20.58 -4.16 3.32
C LYS A 405 19.39 -3.58 2.59
N ALA A 406 18.17 -3.91 3.00
CA ALA A 406 16.95 -3.31 2.50
C ALA A 406 16.98 -1.78 2.66
N GLN A 407 17.27 -1.30 3.87
CA GLN A 407 17.38 0.13 4.14
C GLN A 407 18.44 0.80 3.26
N SER A 408 19.63 0.19 3.13
CA SER A 408 20.70 0.73 2.30
C SER A 408 20.27 0.91 0.85
N TYR A 409 19.65 -0.10 0.25
CA TYR A 409 19.18 -0.02 -1.13
C TYR A 409 18.05 0.98 -1.33
N VAL A 410 17.04 0.97 -0.46
CA VAL A 410 15.90 1.91 -0.60
C VAL A 410 16.34 3.35 -0.32
N LYS A 411 17.29 3.58 0.59
CA LYS A 411 17.92 4.90 0.76
C LYS A 411 18.71 5.36 -0.46
N LYS A 412 19.37 4.43 -1.16
CA LYS A 412 20.00 4.75 -2.45
C LYS A 412 18.94 5.14 -3.50
N ALA A 413 17.82 4.42 -3.57
CA ALA A 413 16.70 4.77 -4.44
C ALA A 413 16.14 6.17 -4.11
N GLU A 414 15.94 6.48 -2.82
CA GLU A 414 15.46 7.78 -2.35
C GLU A 414 16.38 8.93 -2.77
N SER A 415 17.70 8.71 -2.74
CA SER A 415 18.68 9.72 -3.18
C SER A 415 18.59 10.06 -4.68
N ILE A 416 18.00 9.17 -5.49
CA ILE A 416 17.78 9.36 -6.91
C ILE A 416 16.41 10.01 -7.14
N LYS A 417 15.36 9.42 -6.54
CA LYS A 417 13.99 9.91 -6.64
C LYS A 417 13.18 9.53 -5.41
N SER A 418 12.55 10.51 -4.78
CA SER A 418 11.55 10.30 -3.73
C SER A 418 10.21 9.87 -4.35
N ALA A 419 10.16 8.64 -4.88
CA ALA A 419 8.96 8.05 -5.47
C ALA A 419 8.02 7.48 -4.39
N PRO A 420 6.70 7.34 -4.67
CA PRO A 420 5.75 6.77 -3.71
C PRO A 420 6.16 5.40 -3.16
N GLU A 421 6.63 4.50 -4.01
CA GLU A 421 7.04 3.13 -3.69
C GLU A 421 8.27 3.12 -2.77
N VAL A 422 9.21 4.04 -3.03
CA VAL A 422 10.42 4.21 -2.21
C VAL A 422 10.06 4.69 -0.82
N ASN A 423 9.21 5.72 -0.71
CA ASN A 423 8.72 6.22 0.57
C ASN A 423 7.93 5.13 1.31
N MET A 424 7.09 4.37 0.62
CA MET A 424 6.35 3.27 1.22
C MET A 424 7.28 2.21 1.82
N ASN A 425 8.30 1.80 1.06
CA ASN A 425 9.28 0.81 1.49
C ASN A 425 10.12 1.32 2.68
N LEU A 426 10.52 2.60 2.71
CA LEU A 426 11.17 3.20 3.87
C LEU A 426 10.26 3.22 5.09
N GLY A 427 8.97 3.50 4.90
CA GLY A 427 7.97 3.44 5.97
C GLY A 427 7.83 2.04 6.56
N LEU A 428 7.76 1.03 5.70
CA LEU A 428 7.70 -0.38 6.12
C LEU A 428 8.98 -0.82 6.86
N ILE A 429 10.15 -0.44 6.36
CA ILE A 429 11.44 -0.72 7.02
C ILE A 429 11.51 -0.03 8.39
N ALA A 430 11.06 1.23 8.49
CA ALA A 430 11.01 1.95 9.76
C ALA A 430 10.10 1.25 10.78
N LEU A 431 8.92 0.76 10.35
CA LEU A 431 8.04 -0.06 11.19
C LEU A 431 8.72 -1.33 11.67
N ALA A 432 9.38 -2.07 10.78
CA ALA A 432 10.09 -3.30 11.13
C ALA A 432 11.24 -3.06 12.14
N LYS A 433 11.79 -1.84 12.16
CA LYS A 433 12.79 -1.39 13.15
C LYS A 433 12.19 -0.75 14.41
N GLY A 434 10.86 -0.69 14.52
CA GLY A 434 10.14 -0.12 15.66
C GLY A 434 9.98 1.40 15.65
N ASP A 435 10.45 2.10 14.61
CA ASP A 435 10.34 3.55 14.48
C ASP A 435 9.00 3.95 13.82
N LYS A 436 7.96 3.98 14.65
CA LYS A 436 6.59 4.33 14.22
C LYS A 436 6.47 5.77 13.72
N ALA A 437 7.29 6.70 14.24
CA ALA A 437 7.24 8.10 13.86
C ALA A 437 7.86 8.33 12.48
N ALA A 438 9.03 7.74 12.22
CA ALA A 438 9.62 7.76 10.89
C ALA A 438 8.72 7.06 9.86
N ALA A 439 8.13 5.92 10.24
CA ALA A 439 7.16 5.22 9.40
C ALA A 439 6.01 6.13 8.97
N GLU A 440 5.35 6.79 9.91
CA GLU A 440 4.25 7.71 9.63
C GLU A 440 4.68 8.86 8.68
N SER A 441 5.88 9.42 8.89
CA SER A 441 6.41 10.47 8.01
C SER A 441 6.65 10.00 6.58
N TYR A 442 7.23 8.82 6.37
CA TYR A 442 7.45 8.28 5.03
C TYR A 442 6.14 7.88 4.36
N LEU A 443 5.22 7.23 5.08
CA LEU A 443 3.93 6.82 4.52
C LEU A 443 3.06 8.02 4.12
N GLY A 444 3.21 9.17 4.81
CA GLY A 444 2.59 10.42 4.38
C GLY A 444 3.04 10.93 3.00
N LYS A 445 4.19 10.46 2.49
CA LYS A 445 4.75 10.80 1.17
C LYS A 445 4.57 9.69 0.13
N ALA A 446 3.92 8.59 0.50
CA ALA A 446 3.80 7.40 -0.32
C ALA A 446 2.48 7.32 -1.12
N ALA A 447 1.75 8.44 -1.23
CA ALA A 447 0.49 8.51 -1.98
C ALA A 447 0.70 8.06 -3.43
N GLY A 448 -0.13 7.09 -3.87
CA GLY A 448 -0.03 6.48 -5.21
C GLY A 448 0.68 5.12 -5.23
N ALA A 449 1.40 4.73 -4.17
CA ALA A 449 1.95 3.38 -4.08
C ALA A 449 0.84 2.34 -3.91
N LYS A 450 0.95 1.24 -4.68
CA LYS A 450 -0.09 0.20 -4.77
C LYS A 450 -0.37 -0.49 -3.43
N GLU A 451 0.66 -0.82 -2.67
CA GLU A 451 0.56 -1.51 -1.37
C GLU A 451 0.49 -0.55 -0.16
N LEU A 452 0.21 0.74 -0.39
CA LEU A 452 0.20 1.76 0.68
C LEU A 452 -0.79 1.40 1.80
N ASN A 453 -1.98 0.94 1.42
CA ASN A 453 -3.04 0.60 2.35
C ASN A 453 -2.67 -0.56 3.27
N GLU A 454 -1.95 -1.58 2.76
CA GLU A 454 -1.41 -2.66 3.57
C GLU A 454 -0.39 -2.11 4.59
N THR A 455 0.52 -1.25 4.13
CA THR A 455 1.58 -0.69 4.99
C THR A 455 1.01 0.25 6.06
N LEU A 456 -0.01 1.03 5.74
CA LEU A 456 -0.77 1.82 6.71
C LEU A 456 -1.51 0.93 7.71
N GLY A 457 -2.10 -0.19 7.25
CA GLY A 457 -2.68 -1.20 8.12
C GLY A 457 -1.67 -1.70 9.15
N ASN A 458 -0.45 -2.02 8.73
CA ASN A 458 0.65 -2.42 9.63
C ASN A 458 0.98 -1.34 10.67
N LEU A 459 1.08 -0.07 10.25
CA LEU A 459 1.29 1.06 11.16
C LEU A 459 0.16 1.15 12.20
N TYR A 460 -1.10 1.03 11.76
CA TYR A 460 -2.25 1.12 12.66
C TYR A 460 -2.30 -0.03 13.67
N VAL A 461 -1.92 -1.26 13.29
CA VAL A 461 -1.75 -2.36 14.26
C VAL A 461 -0.68 -2.00 15.29
N ALA A 462 0.49 -1.52 14.83
CA ALA A 462 1.58 -1.11 15.72
C ALA A 462 1.20 0.06 16.65
N GLN A 463 0.21 0.87 16.26
CA GLN A 463 -0.34 1.97 17.06
C GLN A 463 -1.55 1.56 17.94
N GLY A 464 -2.00 0.30 17.90
CA GLY A 464 -3.17 -0.16 18.65
C GLY A 464 -4.52 0.26 18.04
N GLN A 465 -4.55 0.78 16.81
CA GLN A 465 -5.74 1.28 16.12
C GLN A 465 -6.37 0.17 15.25
N TYR A 466 -6.85 -0.92 15.87
CA TYR A 466 -7.19 -2.15 15.15
C TYR A 466 -8.35 -1.99 14.16
N GLU A 467 -9.42 -1.26 14.49
CA GLU A 467 -10.52 -1.00 13.55
C GLU A 467 -10.04 -0.24 12.31
N ARG A 468 -9.18 0.77 12.51
CA ARG A 468 -8.58 1.53 11.42
C ARG A 468 -7.64 0.65 10.58
N ALA A 469 -6.91 -0.26 11.22
CA ALA A 469 -6.08 -1.25 10.55
C ALA A 469 -6.91 -2.18 9.66
N VAL A 470 -8.00 -2.75 10.18
CA VAL A 470 -8.90 -3.64 9.42
C VAL A 470 -9.46 -2.93 8.18
N ASN A 471 -9.85 -1.66 8.31
CA ASN A 471 -10.31 -0.85 7.18
C ASN A 471 -9.20 -0.60 6.16
N ALA A 472 -7.99 -0.28 6.61
CA ALA A 472 -6.85 -0.05 5.74
C ALA A 472 -6.44 -1.32 4.97
N PHE A 473 -6.41 -2.48 5.61
CA PHE A 473 -6.09 -3.74 4.92
C PHE A 473 -7.13 -4.13 3.86
N GLY A 474 -8.41 -3.77 4.05
CA GLY A 474 -9.48 -4.15 3.13
C GLY A 474 -9.57 -5.67 2.96
N ASP A 475 -9.30 -6.14 1.74
CA ASP A 475 -9.31 -7.56 1.36
C ASP A 475 -7.93 -8.23 1.36
N THR A 476 -6.87 -7.50 1.72
CA THR A 476 -5.49 -8.01 1.76
C THR A 476 -5.38 -9.29 2.61
N LYS A 477 -4.69 -10.30 2.07
CA LYS A 477 -4.51 -11.62 2.70
C LYS A 477 -3.09 -11.75 3.25
N THR A 478 -2.84 -11.14 4.40
CA THR A 478 -1.55 -11.19 5.11
C THR A 478 -1.74 -11.54 6.58
N ASN A 479 -0.66 -12.00 7.22
CA ASN A 479 -0.67 -12.28 8.66
C ASN A 479 -1.02 -11.03 9.48
N SER A 480 -0.56 -9.84 9.08
CA SER A 480 -0.90 -8.59 9.77
C SER A 480 -2.38 -8.22 9.64
N ALA A 481 -2.98 -8.46 8.47
CA ALA A 481 -4.42 -8.24 8.29
C ALA A 481 -5.25 -9.17 9.18
N ALA A 482 -4.86 -10.45 9.26
CA ALA A 482 -5.49 -11.41 10.17
C ALA A 482 -5.28 -11.04 11.65
N LEU A 483 -4.08 -10.60 12.02
CA LEU A 483 -3.78 -10.12 13.37
C LEU A 483 -4.69 -8.94 13.76
N ALA A 484 -4.82 -7.95 12.88
CA ALA A 484 -5.73 -6.81 13.09
C ALA A 484 -7.17 -7.28 13.33
N GLN A 485 -7.65 -8.24 12.53
CA GLN A 485 -8.99 -8.81 12.65
C GLN A 485 -9.18 -9.61 13.96
N ILE A 486 -8.17 -10.36 14.40
CA ILE A 486 -8.19 -11.06 15.71
C ILE A 486 -8.29 -10.06 16.86
N LEU A 487 -7.54 -8.96 16.79
CA LEU A 487 -7.52 -7.91 17.81
C LEU A 487 -8.81 -7.08 17.82
N ALA A 488 -9.41 -6.86 16.64
CA ALA A 488 -10.75 -6.29 16.48
C ALA A 488 -11.89 -7.28 16.80
N LYS A 489 -11.57 -8.53 17.14
CA LYS A 489 -12.51 -9.62 17.45
C LYS A 489 -13.40 -10.06 16.27
N ASP A 490 -13.02 -9.73 15.03
CA ASP A 490 -13.63 -10.26 13.82
C ASP A 490 -13.00 -11.62 13.45
N TYR A 491 -13.35 -12.63 14.24
CA TYR A 491 -12.75 -13.97 14.15
C TYR A 491 -13.10 -14.70 12.85
N ASN A 492 -14.27 -14.45 12.27
CA ASN A 492 -14.67 -15.08 11.01
C ASN A 492 -13.86 -14.50 9.85
N LYS A 493 -13.69 -13.18 9.80
CA LYS A 493 -12.83 -12.54 8.79
C LYS A 493 -11.38 -12.97 8.96
N ALA A 494 -10.87 -13.00 10.19
CA ALA A 494 -9.51 -13.49 10.49
C ALA A 494 -9.27 -14.90 9.95
N LYS A 495 -10.21 -15.83 10.19
CA LYS A 495 -10.13 -17.21 9.70
C LYS A 495 -10.01 -17.26 8.17
N ASN A 496 -10.88 -16.53 7.48
CA ASN A 496 -10.90 -16.49 6.01
C ASN A 496 -9.64 -15.83 5.44
N THR A 497 -9.14 -14.78 6.10
CA THR A 497 -7.90 -14.11 5.72
C THR A 497 -6.71 -15.06 5.81
N LEU A 498 -6.54 -15.76 6.94
CA LEU A 498 -5.45 -16.73 7.12
C LEU A 498 -5.51 -17.89 6.12
N ALA A 499 -6.71 -18.42 5.86
CA ALA A 499 -6.90 -19.50 4.89
C ALA A 499 -6.60 -19.09 3.44
N GLY A 500 -6.64 -17.78 3.13
CA GLY A 500 -6.36 -17.23 1.81
C GLY A 500 -4.92 -16.76 1.59
N ILE A 501 -4.01 -16.93 2.55
CA ILE A 501 -2.60 -16.56 2.39
C ILE A 501 -1.93 -17.53 1.42
N ALA A 502 -1.33 -16.99 0.35
CA ALA A 502 -0.73 -17.81 -0.72
C ALA A 502 0.47 -18.63 -0.25
N THR A 503 1.26 -18.11 0.70
CA THR A 503 2.43 -18.77 1.28
C THR A 503 2.37 -18.77 2.81
N PRO A 504 1.58 -19.68 3.42
CA PRO A 504 1.41 -19.72 4.88
C PRO A 504 2.71 -20.06 5.62
N ASP A 505 3.13 -19.19 6.54
CA ASP A 505 4.32 -19.38 7.35
C ASP A 505 3.99 -19.93 8.76
N ALA A 506 4.98 -19.98 9.65
CA ALA A 506 4.78 -20.44 11.02
C ALA A 506 3.83 -19.52 11.82
N TYR A 507 3.83 -18.22 11.53
CA TYR A 507 2.99 -17.24 12.20
C TYR A 507 1.55 -17.24 11.68
N THR A 508 1.33 -17.63 10.42
CA THR A 508 -0.02 -17.93 9.90
C THR A 508 -0.68 -19.01 10.76
N ASP A 509 0.04 -20.11 11.02
CA ASP A 509 -0.47 -21.22 11.82
C ASP A 509 -0.58 -20.84 13.31
N TYR A 510 0.35 -20.04 13.83
CA TYR A 510 0.29 -19.55 15.21
C TYR A 510 -0.94 -18.65 15.44
N LEU A 511 -1.24 -17.73 14.51
CA LEU A 511 -2.45 -16.90 14.57
C LEU A 511 -3.72 -17.73 14.47
N MET A 512 -3.72 -18.81 13.69
CA MET A 512 -4.84 -19.76 13.65
C MET A 512 -4.99 -20.51 14.99
N ALA A 513 -3.89 -20.81 15.68
CA ALA A 513 -3.94 -21.39 17.03
C ALA A 513 -4.51 -20.41 18.07
N VAL A 514 -4.08 -19.14 18.03
CA VAL A 514 -4.64 -18.04 18.83
C VAL A 514 -6.15 -17.92 18.58
N LEU A 515 -6.58 -17.95 17.31
CA LEU A 515 -8.00 -17.96 16.96
C LEU A 515 -8.74 -19.16 17.56
N GLY A 516 -8.11 -20.34 17.56
CA GLY A 516 -8.63 -21.56 18.19
C GLY A 516 -8.86 -21.39 19.69
N ALA A 517 -7.89 -20.78 20.38
CA ALA A 517 -8.01 -20.47 21.81
C ALA A 517 -9.16 -19.49 22.09
N ARG A 518 -9.20 -18.35 21.36
CA ARG A 518 -10.25 -17.32 21.55
C ARG A 518 -11.66 -17.81 21.23
N THR A 519 -11.78 -18.75 20.30
CA THR A 519 -13.07 -19.35 19.91
C THR A 519 -13.42 -20.64 20.65
N ASN A 520 -12.61 -21.05 21.63
CA ASN A 520 -12.73 -22.33 22.35
C ASN A 520 -12.74 -23.57 21.42
N ASN A 521 -12.12 -23.49 20.25
CA ASN A 521 -11.96 -24.58 19.33
C ASN A 521 -10.61 -25.29 19.55
N THR A 522 -10.59 -26.21 20.52
CA THR A 522 -9.37 -26.94 20.93
C THR A 522 -8.73 -27.70 19.77
N SER A 523 -9.53 -28.27 18.85
CA SER A 523 -9.00 -29.01 17.70
C SER A 523 -8.25 -28.09 16.72
N MET A 524 -8.82 -26.90 16.44
CA MET A 524 -8.15 -25.89 15.61
C MET A 524 -6.88 -25.37 16.29
N LEU A 525 -6.93 -25.15 17.60
CA LEU A 525 -5.77 -24.74 18.39
C LEU A 525 -4.63 -25.74 18.27
N THR A 526 -4.84 -27.00 18.66
CA THR A 526 -3.77 -27.99 18.76
C THR A 526 -3.18 -28.37 17.41
N SER A 527 -4.04 -28.54 16.38
CA SER A 527 -3.57 -28.84 15.02
C SER A 527 -2.74 -27.70 14.43
N SER A 528 -3.20 -26.45 14.57
CA SER A 528 -2.49 -25.28 14.04
C SER A 528 -1.19 -25.03 14.81
N LEU A 529 -1.20 -25.13 16.14
CA LEU A 529 0.02 -24.95 16.93
C LEU A 529 1.08 -26.00 16.62
N LYS A 530 0.68 -27.26 16.42
CA LYS A 530 1.59 -28.32 15.98
C LYS A 530 2.24 -27.99 14.63
N SER A 531 1.46 -27.47 13.68
CA SER A 531 1.97 -27.00 12.38
C SER A 531 2.95 -25.83 12.54
N ALA A 532 2.59 -24.84 13.38
CA ALA A 532 3.44 -23.69 13.67
C ALA A 532 4.81 -24.11 14.25
N VAL A 533 4.81 -25.01 15.23
CA VAL A 533 6.03 -25.54 15.88
C VAL A 533 6.87 -26.37 14.90
N ALA A 534 6.24 -27.14 14.02
CA ALA A 534 6.96 -27.89 12.98
C ALA A 534 7.72 -26.96 12.01
N LYS A 535 7.14 -25.80 11.67
CA LYS A 535 7.79 -24.77 10.84
C LYS A 535 8.81 -23.93 11.61
N ASN A 536 8.55 -23.66 12.89
CA ASN A 536 9.43 -22.89 13.76
C ASN A 536 9.38 -23.42 15.21
N PRO A 537 10.35 -24.26 15.63
CA PRO A 537 10.37 -24.87 16.96
C PRO A 537 10.37 -23.87 18.13
N ALA A 538 10.86 -22.63 17.91
CA ALA A 538 10.87 -21.60 18.96
C ALA A 538 9.45 -21.20 19.43
N LEU A 539 8.43 -21.44 18.59
CA LEU A 539 7.04 -21.15 18.93
C LEU A 539 6.49 -22.06 20.04
N ALA A 540 7.08 -23.23 20.28
CA ALA A 540 6.70 -24.10 21.40
C ALA A 540 6.97 -23.39 22.74
N LYS A 541 8.19 -22.87 22.90
CA LYS A 541 8.58 -22.10 24.09
C LYS A 541 7.74 -20.84 24.26
N LYS A 542 7.44 -20.14 23.17
CA LYS A 542 6.55 -18.97 23.20
C LYS A 542 5.16 -19.36 23.71
N ALA A 543 4.53 -20.37 23.10
CA ALA A 543 3.18 -20.82 23.47
C ALA A 543 3.08 -21.32 24.92
N ALA A 544 4.15 -21.94 25.46
CA ALA A 544 4.20 -22.38 26.86
C ALA A 544 4.08 -21.24 27.88
N THR A 545 4.38 -20.00 27.48
CA THR A 545 4.31 -18.79 28.32
C THR A 545 3.28 -17.77 27.83
N ASP A 546 2.65 -18.01 26.69
CA ASP A 546 1.67 -17.11 26.10
C ASP A 546 0.32 -17.25 26.82
N LEU A 547 -0.10 -16.19 27.51
CA LEU A 547 -1.36 -16.17 28.27
C LEU A 547 -2.60 -16.40 27.41
N GLU A 548 -2.51 -16.21 26.10
CA GLU A 548 -3.57 -16.58 25.16
C GLU A 548 -3.96 -18.07 25.30
N PHE A 549 -3.02 -18.92 25.70
CA PHE A 549 -3.21 -20.36 25.87
C PHE A 549 -3.34 -20.81 27.33
N ALA A 550 -3.39 -19.89 28.31
CA ALA A 550 -3.35 -20.24 29.74
C ALA A 550 -4.41 -21.28 30.16
N LYS A 551 -5.60 -21.23 29.57
CA LYS A 551 -6.70 -22.20 29.79
C LYS A 551 -6.31 -23.64 29.42
N TYR A 552 -5.31 -23.82 28.56
CA TYR A 552 -4.91 -25.10 27.98
C TYR A 552 -3.62 -25.67 28.59
N TYR A 553 -2.99 -25.00 29.55
CA TYR A 553 -1.74 -25.48 30.18
C TYR A 553 -1.87 -26.78 30.97
N THR A 554 -3.10 -27.20 31.29
CA THR A 554 -3.38 -28.51 31.90
C THR A 554 -3.86 -29.55 30.89
N ASN A 555 -4.08 -29.16 29.63
CA ASN A 555 -4.49 -30.07 28.56
C ASN A 555 -3.28 -30.88 28.06
N ALA A 556 -3.40 -32.21 28.08
CA ALA A 556 -2.31 -33.12 27.73
C ALA A 556 -1.84 -32.95 26.28
N ASP A 557 -2.77 -32.76 25.33
CA ASP A 557 -2.44 -32.60 23.91
C ASP A 557 -1.68 -31.30 23.67
N PHE A 558 -2.12 -30.19 24.26
CA PHE A 558 -1.41 -28.91 24.22
C PHE A 558 -0.01 -29.04 24.83
N MET A 559 0.09 -29.64 26.02
CA MET A 559 1.36 -29.82 26.70
C MET A 559 2.32 -30.74 25.94
N SER A 560 1.83 -31.66 25.12
CA SER A 560 2.69 -32.49 24.26
C SER A 560 3.35 -31.70 23.11
N ILE A 561 2.76 -30.56 22.72
CA ILE A 561 3.27 -29.72 21.63
C ILE A 561 4.29 -28.70 22.14
N VAL A 562 4.11 -28.19 23.36
CA VAL A 562 4.92 -27.08 23.91
C VAL A 562 6.06 -27.52 24.85
N LYS A 563 6.19 -28.82 25.11
CA LYS A 563 7.23 -29.39 25.99
C LYS A 563 8.56 -29.67 25.30
#